data_AF-A0A5B0X5X2-F1
#
_entry.id   AF-A0A5B0X5X2-F1
#
_cell.length_a   1.000
_cell.length_b   1.000
_cell.length_c   1.000
_cell.angle_alpha   90.00
_cell.angle_beta   90.00
_cell.angle_gamma   90.00
#
_symmetry.space_group_name_H-M   'P 1'
#
loop_
_entity.id
_entity.type
_entity.pdbx_description
1 polymer ?
#
loop_
_entity_poly.entity_id
_entity_poly.type
_entity_poly.pdbx_seq_one_letter_code
_entity_poly.pdbx_strand_id
1 'polypeptide(L)'
;MSEAIIYLDPESTLNLQAQIRQKLVEAITLGNFPEGQRLPSSRKLAEHLGVARNTVVLAYQQLVDEGYLVSRERSGLYVNEEIKAGQVAPEKFQKRRREASSRWRMRFRGSLAPSQEFTCPPNWQQYPYPFLEGQFDHSLYPVKEWREASRLALGVREINAWAGETGDIDDPVLIEQIRTRILPRRGIQARPEEILVTVGTQQALYLVAQLLVDTQVAVAVEEPGYPGMRRLLAQRGAPIIYQPVDEQGLVVDERLDDCQLIYVTPSHQTPTAVTMSMERRQALLAAAGRNDALIIEDDFEFESNYLTSPHPALRSMDREDRVIYVSCLSKVLSPGLRLGFMVAAPEVIDEARKLRRLMVRHPPLNNQRTAAFFLSLGHYDSFLMHMHRIFEQRWIALRRALNYYMLFYVEMAPAQGGTSLWVRGPEDLDVKYVAEEAAKRGILIEPVDHYYATSNAPKNCFRMGVTSIPHERIRDGVLALRDLFHDLTENKTETFDNARGEHLVGSALHDALAGKVMVSVIAYGDPCTIEICDDGSLIGKAGYAAEDVDQGHWWIEGDRWHRQWGRWAWGETGIYDVRREGSVIKLFDEDGWLIDRYIPQHIPDGEAHDATTGLNTT
;
A
#
# COMPACT_ATOMS: atom_id res chain seq x y z
N MET A 1 -39.05 40.05 -2.12
CA MET A 1 -38.17 39.61 -1.02
C MET A 1 -37.49 38.33 -1.46
N SER A 2 -36.25 38.41 -1.93
CA SER A 2 -35.42 37.25 -2.26
C SER A 2 -34.48 36.97 -1.07
N GLU A 3 -35.03 36.44 0.01
CA GLU A 3 -34.22 35.96 1.13
C GLU A 3 -33.62 34.62 0.69
N ALA A 4 -32.44 34.67 0.09
CA ALA A 4 -31.66 33.49 -0.28
C ALA A 4 -31.35 32.70 1.00
N ILE A 5 -31.90 31.49 1.08
CA ILE A 5 -31.76 30.58 2.21
C ILE A 5 -30.30 30.15 2.28
N ILE A 6 -29.52 30.82 3.12
CA ILE A 6 -28.17 30.41 3.49
C ILE A 6 -28.33 29.22 4.43
N TYR A 7 -28.02 28.02 3.95
CA TYR A 7 -28.01 26.80 4.75
C TYR A 7 -26.60 26.56 5.31
N LEU A 8 -26.51 26.33 6.62
CA LEU A 8 -25.28 25.91 7.30
C LEU A 8 -25.34 24.40 7.49
N ASP A 9 -24.28 23.73 7.06
CA ASP A 9 -24.18 22.27 7.11
C ASP A 9 -23.54 21.86 8.45
N PRO A 10 -24.28 21.14 9.33
CA PRO A 10 -23.75 20.67 10.60
C PRO A 10 -22.61 19.66 10.45
N GLU A 11 -22.57 18.93 9.33
CA GLU A 11 -21.56 17.89 9.05
C GLU A 11 -20.33 18.45 8.32
N SER A 12 -20.30 19.76 8.05
CA SER A 12 -19.17 20.39 7.37
C SER A 12 -17.95 20.51 8.28
N THR A 13 -16.77 20.27 7.71
CA THR A 13 -15.46 20.42 8.38
C THR A 13 -15.06 21.87 8.63
N LEU A 14 -15.79 22.84 8.06
CA LEU A 14 -15.55 24.26 8.24
C LEU A 14 -16.28 24.79 9.49
N ASN A 15 -15.63 25.68 10.23
CA ASN A 15 -16.30 26.40 11.31
C ASN A 15 -17.43 27.31 10.76
N LEU A 16 -18.41 27.63 11.61
CA LEU A 16 -19.60 28.39 11.22
C LEU A 16 -19.27 29.74 10.59
N GLN A 17 -18.22 30.42 11.04
CA GLN A 17 -17.77 31.69 10.45
C GLN A 17 -17.33 31.50 8.99
N ALA A 18 -16.52 30.47 8.71
CA ALA A 18 -16.05 30.15 7.38
C ALA A 18 -17.19 29.69 6.46
N GLN A 19 -18.15 28.91 6.97
CA GLN A 19 -19.34 28.52 6.22
C GLN A 19 -20.19 29.74 5.83
N ILE A 20 -20.47 30.65 6.78
CA ILE A 20 -21.23 31.88 6.53
C ILE A 20 -20.51 32.74 5.49
N ARG A 21 -19.19 32.92 5.63
CA ARG A 21 -18.38 33.68 4.66
C ARG A 21 -18.46 33.05 3.28
N GLN A 22 -18.22 31.74 3.17
CA GLN A 22 -18.27 31.00 1.90
C GLN A 22 -19.63 31.16 1.22
N LYS A 23 -20.73 31.00 1.97
CA LYS A 23 -22.09 31.11 1.43
C LYS A 23 -22.46 32.52 1.00
N LEU A 24 -21.99 33.54 1.73
CA LEU A 24 -22.17 34.94 1.33
C LEU A 24 -21.37 35.28 0.07
N VAL A 25 -20.12 34.83 -0.03
CA VAL A 25 -19.31 34.98 -1.26
C VAL A 25 -20.02 34.29 -2.43
N GLU A 26 -20.46 33.04 -2.27
CA GLU A 26 -21.20 32.29 -3.29
C GLU A 26 -22.46 33.04 -3.75
N ALA A 27 -23.26 33.55 -2.81
CA ALA A 27 -24.48 34.30 -3.12
C ALA A 27 -24.21 35.63 -3.84
N ILE A 28 -23.13 36.35 -3.48
CA ILE A 28 -22.71 37.59 -4.15
C ILE A 28 -22.23 37.28 -5.58
N THR A 29 -21.37 36.27 -5.74
CA THR A 29 -20.81 35.88 -7.05
C THR A 29 -21.91 35.38 -7.99
N LEU A 30 -22.84 34.54 -7.53
CA LEU A 30 -23.98 34.05 -8.32
C LEU A 30 -25.02 35.13 -8.64
N GLY A 31 -24.90 36.32 -8.03
CA GLY A 31 -25.82 37.43 -8.24
C GLY A 31 -27.15 37.30 -7.50
N ASN A 32 -27.21 36.45 -6.47
CA ASN A 32 -28.35 36.37 -5.55
C ASN A 32 -28.42 37.63 -4.66
N PHE A 33 -27.26 38.25 -4.41
CA PHE A 33 -27.16 39.63 -3.93
C PHE A 33 -26.58 40.54 -5.03
N PRO A 34 -27.44 41.28 -5.77
CA PRO A 34 -27.00 42.31 -6.70
C PRO A 34 -26.00 43.31 -6.11
N GLU A 35 -25.19 43.89 -6.99
CA GLU A 35 -24.31 45.01 -6.69
C GLU A 35 -25.09 46.16 -6.02
N GLY A 36 -24.48 46.79 -5.02
CA GLY A 36 -25.12 47.88 -4.27
C GLY A 36 -26.32 47.43 -3.41
N GLN A 37 -26.65 46.14 -3.34
CA GLN A 37 -27.71 45.66 -2.45
C GLN A 37 -27.28 45.68 -0.99
N ARG A 38 -28.17 46.16 -0.12
CA ARG A 38 -28.00 46.10 1.34
C ARG A 38 -28.17 44.66 1.86
N LEU A 39 -27.21 44.18 2.63
CA LEU A 39 -27.30 42.90 3.33
C LEU A 39 -28.15 42.99 4.63
N PRO A 40 -28.71 41.87 5.11
CA PRO A 40 -29.37 41.81 6.42
C PRO A 40 -28.43 42.25 7.55
N SER A 41 -28.99 42.85 8.60
CA SER A 41 -28.21 43.21 9.79
C SER A 41 -27.62 41.96 10.45
N SER A 42 -26.51 42.11 11.18
CA SER A 42 -25.88 40.97 11.86
C SER A 42 -26.81 40.28 12.86
N ARG A 43 -27.77 41.02 13.46
CA ARG A 43 -28.82 40.45 14.32
C ARG A 43 -29.81 39.62 13.52
N LYS A 44 -30.33 40.18 12.40
CA LYS A 44 -31.33 39.52 11.56
C LYS A 44 -30.76 38.24 10.93
N LEU A 45 -29.52 38.28 10.44
CA LEU A 45 -28.89 37.10 9.86
C LEU A 45 -28.57 36.05 10.93
N ALA A 46 -28.13 36.46 12.12
CA ALA A 46 -27.86 35.53 13.22
C ALA A 46 -29.13 34.80 13.70
N GLU A 47 -30.24 35.53 13.82
CA GLU A 47 -31.55 34.98 14.18
C GLU A 47 -32.04 33.98 13.11
N HIS A 48 -31.91 34.33 11.83
CA HIS A 48 -32.33 33.47 10.73
C HIS A 48 -31.51 32.17 10.64
N LEU A 49 -30.20 32.25 10.91
CA LEU A 49 -29.29 31.10 10.86
C LEU A 49 -29.26 30.29 12.17
N GLY A 50 -29.88 30.79 13.25
CA GLY A 50 -29.82 30.16 14.57
C GLY A 50 -28.41 30.15 15.19
N VAL A 51 -27.56 31.14 14.89
CA VAL A 51 -26.17 31.21 15.36
C VAL A 51 -25.92 32.43 16.26
N ALA A 52 -24.82 32.40 17.01
CA ALA A 52 -24.39 33.55 17.81
C ALA A 52 -24.09 34.78 16.92
N ARG A 53 -24.57 35.95 17.33
CA ARG A 53 -24.38 37.22 16.60
C ARG A 53 -22.92 37.52 16.26
N ASN A 54 -21.99 37.22 17.19
CA ASN A 54 -20.56 37.48 16.99
C ASN A 54 -19.99 36.72 15.79
N THR A 55 -20.47 35.51 15.50
CA THR A 55 -20.04 34.71 14.34
C THR A 55 -20.35 35.42 13.03
N VAL A 56 -21.56 36.00 12.92
CA VAL A 56 -21.96 36.79 11.75
C VAL A 56 -21.18 38.10 11.65
N VAL A 57 -20.94 38.77 12.78
CA VAL A 57 -20.15 40.00 12.81
C VAL A 57 -18.73 39.76 12.30
N LEU A 58 -18.07 38.69 12.73
CA LEU A 58 -16.72 38.34 12.27
C LEU A 58 -16.69 37.97 10.78
N ALA A 59 -17.69 37.26 10.28
CA ALA A 59 -17.80 36.96 8.85
C ALA A 59 -18.00 38.23 8.01
N TYR A 60 -18.87 39.14 8.45
CA TYR A 60 -19.07 40.43 7.80
C TYR A 60 -17.84 41.32 7.84
N GLN A 61 -17.11 41.36 8.97
CA GLN A 61 -15.88 42.14 9.08
C GLN A 61 -14.85 41.68 8.06
N GLN A 62 -14.63 40.37 7.94
CA GLN A 62 -13.74 39.80 6.92
C GLN A 62 -14.17 40.16 5.50
N LEU A 63 -15.47 40.07 5.19
CA LEU A 63 -15.98 40.44 3.86
C LEU A 63 -15.85 41.93 3.55
N VAL A 64 -15.86 42.80 4.57
CA VAL A 64 -15.55 44.22 4.41
C VAL A 64 -14.05 44.41 4.18
N ASP A 65 -13.21 43.76 4.99
CA ASP A 65 -11.74 43.86 4.89
C ASP A 65 -11.23 43.33 3.53
N GLU A 66 -11.86 42.30 2.99
CA GLU A 66 -11.56 41.70 1.68
C GLU A 66 -12.25 42.43 0.50
N GLY A 67 -13.06 43.46 0.77
CA GLY A 67 -13.70 44.29 -0.24
C GLY A 67 -14.94 43.69 -0.91
N TYR A 68 -15.49 42.58 -0.42
CA TYR A 68 -16.79 42.04 -0.85
C TYR A 68 -17.96 42.93 -0.44
N LEU A 69 -17.83 43.61 0.70
CA LEU A 69 -18.84 44.49 1.27
C LEU A 69 -18.27 45.88 1.56
N VAL A 70 -19.13 46.89 1.47
CA VAL A 70 -18.83 48.27 1.87
C VAL A 70 -19.73 48.64 3.04
N SER A 71 -19.11 49.16 4.11
CA SER A 71 -19.85 49.73 5.25
C SER A 71 -20.21 51.18 4.96
N ARG A 72 -21.50 51.52 5.04
CA ARG A 72 -22.01 52.89 4.95
C ARG A 72 -22.49 53.35 6.32
N GLU A 73 -21.97 54.48 6.80
CA GLU A 73 -22.23 54.97 8.16
C GLU A 73 -23.74 55.11 8.43
N ARG A 74 -24.20 54.55 9.56
CA ARG A 74 -25.62 54.53 10.00
C ARG A 74 -26.61 53.88 9.01
N SER A 75 -26.11 53.28 7.93
CA SER A 75 -26.92 52.75 6.84
C SER A 75 -26.77 51.23 6.68
N GLY A 76 -25.62 50.64 7.02
CA GLY A 76 -25.41 49.19 7.04
C GLY A 76 -24.37 48.70 6.03
N LEU A 77 -24.41 47.41 5.71
CA LEU A 77 -23.47 46.77 4.79
C LEU A 77 -24.10 46.57 3.41
N TYR A 78 -23.33 46.87 2.37
CA TYR A 78 -23.75 46.83 0.97
C TYR A 78 -22.77 45.97 0.16
N VAL A 79 -23.25 45.24 -0.84
CA VAL A 79 -22.38 44.54 -1.79
C VAL A 79 -21.55 45.56 -2.54
N ASN A 80 -20.22 45.38 -2.56
CA ASN A 80 -19.33 46.26 -3.30
C ASN A 80 -19.62 46.16 -4.81
N GLU A 81 -19.88 47.30 -5.44
CA GLU A 81 -20.19 47.42 -6.88
C GLU A 81 -18.95 47.08 -7.73
N GLU A 82 -17.74 47.22 -7.20
CA GLU A 82 -16.49 46.94 -7.91
C GLU A 82 -16.10 45.45 -7.96
N ILE A 83 -16.73 44.59 -7.15
CA ILE A 83 -16.39 43.14 -7.06
C ILE A 83 -16.56 42.39 -8.39
N LYS A 84 -17.50 42.84 -9.23
CA LYS A 84 -17.76 42.23 -10.54
C LYS A 84 -17.12 43.02 -11.69
N ALA A 85 -16.39 44.09 -11.40
CA ALA A 85 -15.69 44.86 -12.41
C ALA A 85 -14.69 43.95 -13.15
N GLY A 86 -14.83 43.83 -14.48
CA GLY A 86 -14.01 42.96 -15.32
C GLY A 86 -14.48 41.50 -15.43
N GLN A 87 -15.57 41.11 -14.76
CA GLN A 87 -16.17 39.78 -14.94
C GLN A 87 -17.12 39.78 -16.14
N VAL A 88 -16.96 38.81 -17.04
CA VAL A 88 -17.92 38.57 -18.13
C VAL A 88 -19.11 37.83 -17.54
N ALA A 89 -20.31 38.41 -17.65
CA ALA A 89 -21.53 37.76 -17.18
C ALA A 89 -21.69 36.42 -17.92
N PRO A 90 -21.80 35.28 -17.21
CA PRO A 90 -22.08 34.02 -17.88
C PRO A 90 -23.46 34.11 -18.54
N GLU A 91 -23.53 33.89 -19.85
CA GLU A 91 -24.83 33.65 -20.50
C GLU A 91 -25.53 32.51 -19.76
N LYS A 92 -26.86 32.61 -19.59
CA LYS A 92 -27.66 31.59 -18.89
C LYS A 92 -27.41 30.22 -19.52
N PHE A 93 -26.55 29.44 -18.89
CA PHE A 93 -26.19 28.09 -19.31
C PHE A 93 -27.42 27.20 -19.16
N GLN A 94 -28.20 27.03 -20.22
CA GLN A 94 -29.19 25.96 -20.27
C GLN A 94 -28.41 24.64 -20.26
N LYS A 95 -28.56 23.85 -19.19
CA LYS A 95 -28.10 22.47 -19.11
C LYS A 95 -28.83 21.62 -20.16
N ARG A 96 -28.47 21.77 -21.43
CA ARG A 96 -28.75 20.74 -22.44
C ARG A 96 -27.86 19.56 -22.08
N ARG A 97 -28.47 18.44 -21.72
CA ARG A 97 -27.80 17.14 -21.59
C ARG A 97 -27.25 16.77 -22.97
N ARG A 98 -26.06 17.26 -23.29
CA ARG A 98 -25.37 16.96 -24.54
C ARG A 98 -24.84 15.53 -24.41
N GLU A 99 -25.29 14.64 -25.29
CA GLU A 99 -24.62 13.36 -25.50
C GLU A 99 -23.13 13.62 -25.76
N ALA A 100 -22.26 12.81 -25.16
CA ALA A 100 -20.82 12.99 -25.26
C ALA A 100 -20.40 12.97 -26.73
N SER A 101 -19.99 14.12 -27.27
CA SER A 101 -19.71 14.21 -28.70
C SER A 101 -18.51 13.32 -29.06
N SER A 102 -18.69 12.43 -30.03
CA SER A 102 -17.62 11.58 -30.60
C SER A 102 -16.47 12.39 -31.23
N ARG A 103 -16.65 13.70 -31.42
CA ARG A 103 -15.69 14.64 -32.01
C ARG A 103 -14.31 14.61 -31.35
N TRP A 104 -14.24 14.42 -30.03
CA TRP A 104 -12.96 14.38 -29.31
C TRP A 104 -12.29 13.01 -29.39
N ARG A 105 -13.08 11.93 -29.37
CA ARG A 105 -12.55 10.55 -29.48
C ARG A 105 -11.70 10.35 -30.74
N MET A 106 -12.12 10.92 -31.87
CA MET A 106 -11.38 10.84 -33.14
C MET A 106 -10.13 11.74 -33.22
N ARG A 107 -9.96 12.67 -32.26
CA ARG A 107 -8.85 13.63 -32.25
C ARG A 107 -7.70 13.20 -31.34
N PHE A 108 -7.93 12.31 -30.38
CA PHE A 108 -6.85 11.75 -29.58
C PHE A 108 -5.92 10.92 -30.45
N ARG A 109 -4.67 11.35 -30.60
CA ARG A 109 -3.63 10.69 -31.42
C ARG A 109 -2.84 9.61 -30.65
N GLY A 110 -3.33 9.25 -29.46
CA GLY A 110 -2.70 8.31 -28.55
C GLY A 110 -3.63 8.05 -27.37
N SER A 111 -4.89 7.71 -27.65
CA SER A 111 -5.79 7.27 -26.59
C SER A 111 -5.20 6.01 -25.97
N LEU A 112 -4.84 6.10 -24.70
CA LEU A 112 -4.48 4.91 -23.93
C LEU A 112 -5.71 4.00 -23.93
N ALA A 113 -5.51 2.72 -24.22
CA ALA A 113 -6.58 1.74 -24.06
C ALA A 113 -7.06 1.78 -22.60
N PRO A 114 -8.38 1.63 -22.34
CA PRO A 114 -8.86 1.38 -20.99
C PRO A 114 -8.06 0.22 -20.43
N SER A 115 -7.38 0.53 -19.34
CA SER A 115 -6.39 -0.34 -18.78
C SER A 115 -7.09 -1.46 -18.01
N GLN A 116 -6.61 -2.70 -18.11
CA GLN A 116 -6.99 -3.76 -17.16
C GLN A 116 -6.29 -3.49 -15.81
N GLU A 117 -6.35 -2.27 -15.25
CA GLU A 117 -5.87 -2.04 -13.88
C GLU A 117 -6.92 -2.51 -12.89
N PHE A 118 -6.45 -3.04 -11.76
CA PHE A 118 -7.29 -3.09 -10.58
C PHE A 118 -7.69 -1.67 -10.17
N THR A 119 -8.98 -1.37 -10.29
CA THR A 119 -9.56 -0.12 -9.76
C THR A 119 -10.13 -0.38 -8.39
N CYS A 120 -9.45 0.13 -7.37
CA CYS A 120 -9.98 0.23 -6.02
C CYS A 120 -11.36 0.96 -6.03
N PRO A 121 -12.41 0.39 -5.41
CA PRO A 121 -13.72 1.04 -5.34
C PRO A 121 -13.63 2.45 -4.72
N PRO A 122 -14.31 3.47 -5.27
CA PRO A 122 -14.25 4.83 -4.72
C PRO A 122 -14.67 4.97 -3.25
N ASN A 123 -15.49 4.04 -2.77
CA ASN A 123 -15.99 3.96 -1.40
C ASN A 123 -15.30 2.87 -0.58
N TRP A 124 -14.09 2.43 -0.95
CA TRP A 124 -13.37 1.36 -0.27
C TRP A 124 -13.25 1.56 1.25
N GLN A 125 -13.18 2.80 1.75
CA GLN A 125 -13.11 3.09 3.19
C GLN A 125 -14.37 2.65 3.96
N GLN A 126 -15.48 2.40 3.27
CA GLN A 126 -16.73 1.93 3.88
C GLN A 126 -16.75 0.41 4.08
N TYR A 127 -15.81 -0.31 3.47
CA TYR A 127 -15.71 -1.75 3.60
C TYR A 127 -15.06 -2.08 4.96
N PRO A 128 -15.60 -3.03 5.73
CA PRO A 128 -15.05 -3.39 7.04
C PRO A 128 -13.66 -4.05 6.96
N TYR A 129 -13.35 -4.74 5.85
CA TYR A 129 -12.11 -5.51 5.70
C TYR A 129 -11.38 -5.18 4.38
N PRO A 130 -10.80 -3.97 4.24
CA PRO A 130 -10.12 -3.58 3.00
C PRO A 130 -8.66 -4.07 3.02
N PHE A 131 -8.37 -5.26 2.51
CA PHE A 131 -7.00 -5.78 2.37
C PHE A 131 -6.31 -5.26 1.10
N LEU A 132 -6.19 -3.93 0.99
CA LEU A 132 -5.62 -3.25 -0.17
C LEU A 132 -4.21 -2.73 0.13
N GLU A 133 -3.38 -2.70 -0.90
CA GLU A 133 -2.05 -2.10 -0.83
C GLU A 133 -2.07 -0.62 -1.25
N GLY A 134 -1.23 0.18 -0.61
CA GLY A 134 -0.95 1.56 -1.01
C GLY A 134 -2.10 2.54 -0.80
N GLN A 135 -3.17 2.15 -0.10
CA GLN A 135 -4.25 3.07 0.23
C GLN A 135 -3.94 3.85 1.50
N PHE A 136 -4.37 5.10 1.52
CA PHE A 136 -4.09 6.03 2.60
C PHE A 136 -4.95 5.74 3.85
N ASP A 137 -4.29 5.37 4.95
CA ASP A 137 -4.90 5.30 6.27
C ASP A 137 -4.80 6.67 6.97
N HIS A 138 -5.92 7.38 7.01
CA HIS A 138 -6.01 8.73 7.59
C HIS A 138 -5.66 8.78 9.08
N SER A 139 -5.80 7.67 9.81
CA SER A 139 -5.47 7.60 11.23
C SER A 139 -3.97 7.66 11.48
N LEU A 140 -3.17 7.33 10.47
CA LEU A 140 -1.71 7.26 10.54
C LEU A 140 -1.04 8.59 10.17
N TYR A 141 -1.75 9.53 9.54
CA TYR A 141 -1.13 10.77 9.06
C TYR A 141 -0.61 11.66 10.20
N PRO A 142 0.65 12.14 10.15
CA PRO A 142 1.22 12.98 11.19
C PRO A 142 0.75 14.44 11.03
N VAL A 143 -0.55 14.68 11.26
CA VAL A 143 -1.21 15.96 11.03
C VAL A 143 -0.54 17.10 11.81
N LYS A 144 -0.16 16.85 13.07
CA LYS A 144 0.38 17.89 13.97
C LYS A 144 1.77 18.33 13.52
N GLU A 145 2.63 17.35 13.25
CA GLU A 145 4.01 17.51 12.81
C GLU A 145 4.06 18.13 11.42
N TRP A 146 3.21 17.67 10.49
CA TRP A 146 3.10 18.27 9.17
C TRP A 146 2.60 19.71 9.23
N ARG A 147 1.63 20.01 10.12
CA ARG A 147 1.13 21.38 10.33
C ARG A 147 2.23 22.28 10.89
N GLU A 148 3.04 21.79 11.81
CA GLU A 148 4.19 22.53 12.34
C GLU A 148 5.20 22.86 11.25
N ALA A 149 5.63 21.85 10.48
CA ALA A 149 6.54 22.02 9.36
C ALA A 149 5.97 22.99 8.30
N SER A 150 4.66 22.90 8.01
CA SER A 150 3.97 23.78 7.07
C SER A 150 3.98 25.22 7.56
N ARG A 151 3.73 25.45 8.86
CA ARG A 151 3.75 26.79 9.46
C ARG A 151 5.14 27.42 9.35
N LEU A 152 6.20 26.64 9.53
CA LEU A 152 7.58 27.11 9.38
C LEU A 152 7.89 27.46 7.91
N ALA A 153 7.50 26.60 6.97
CA ALA A 153 7.66 26.83 5.53
C ALA A 153 6.90 28.07 5.01
N LEU A 154 5.83 28.48 5.72
CA LEU A 154 5.04 29.68 5.43
C LEU A 154 5.53 30.93 6.19
N GLY A 155 6.67 30.88 6.88
CA GLY A 155 7.30 32.07 7.46
C GLY A 155 7.74 33.04 6.36
N VAL A 156 7.63 34.36 6.59
CA VAL A 156 7.93 35.40 5.59
C VAL A 156 9.30 35.23 4.93
N ARG A 157 10.33 34.87 5.70
CA ARG A 157 11.67 34.61 5.19
C ARG A 157 11.69 33.42 4.23
N GLU A 158 11.02 32.33 4.59
CA GLU A 158 10.95 31.14 3.76
C GLU A 158 10.15 31.42 2.50
N ILE A 159 9.02 32.13 2.61
CA ILE A 159 8.21 32.58 1.46
C ILE A 159 9.10 33.33 0.46
N ASN A 160 9.86 34.32 0.91
CA ASN A 160 10.75 35.07 0.01
C ASN A 160 11.84 34.18 -0.63
N ALA A 161 12.30 33.14 0.06
CA ALA A 161 13.30 32.22 -0.46
C ALA A 161 12.73 31.26 -1.53
N TRP A 162 11.57 30.65 -1.28
CA TRP A 162 10.98 29.70 -2.23
C TRP A 162 10.09 30.34 -3.30
N ALA A 163 9.60 31.57 -3.08
CA ALA A 163 8.84 32.34 -4.07
C ALA A 163 9.74 33.18 -5.00
N GLY A 164 11.02 33.36 -4.63
CA GLY A 164 12.01 33.98 -5.50
C GLY A 164 12.25 33.18 -6.77
N GLU A 165 12.79 33.82 -7.81
CA GLU A 165 13.18 33.15 -9.04
C GLU A 165 14.43 32.28 -8.80
N THR A 166 14.22 31.03 -8.40
CA THR A 166 15.29 30.01 -8.21
C THR A 166 15.58 29.22 -9.49
N GLY A 167 14.97 29.61 -10.62
CA GLY A 167 15.07 28.88 -11.88
C GLY A 167 14.35 27.54 -11.81
N ASP A 168 15.10 26.44 -11.93
CA ASP A 168 14.59 25.06 -11.97
C ASP A 168 15.28 24.16 -10.95
N ILE A 169 15.96 24.81 -10.00
CA ILE A 169 16.65 24.16 -8.90
C ILE A 169 15.58 23.72 -7.89
N ASP A 170 15.72 22.50 -7.40
CA ASP A 170 14.88 21.99 -6.33
C ASP A 170 15.26 22.65 -5.00
N ASP A 171 14.43 22.46 -3.97
CA ASP A 171 14.69 23.08 -2.67
C ASP A 171 16.02 22.56 -2.09
N PRO A 172 17.03 23.42 -1.87
CA PRO A 172 18.35 22.96 -1.45
C PRO A 172 18.36 22.35 -0.05
N VAL A 173 17.42 22.76 0.82
CA VAL A 173 17.30 22.19 2.16
C VAL A 173 16.69 20.79 2.07
N LEU A 174 15.69 20.59 1.19
CA LEU A 174 15.16 19.25 0.94
C LEU A 174 16.23 18.32 0.36
N ILE A 175 16.98 18.77 -0.66
CA ILE A 175 18.08 17.99 -1.25
C ILE A 175 19.05 17.55 -0.16
N GLU A 176 19.45 18.47 0.72
CA GLU A 176 20.38 18.14 1.81
C GLU A 176 19.77 17.14 2.81
N GLN A 177 18.47 17.25 3.14
CA GLN A 177 17.82 16.26 4.00
C GLN A 177 17.71 14.88 3.34
N ILE A 178 17.46 14.80 2.03
CA ILE A 178 17.47 13.53 1.29
C ILE A 178 18.87 12.91 1.36
N ARG A 179 19.92 13.69 1.11
CA ARG A 179 21.33 13.25 1.15
C ARG A 179 21.79 12.74 2.51
N THR A 180 21.37 13.41 3.58
CA THR A 180 21.91 13.16 4.92
C THR A 180 21.05 12.24 5.78
N ARG A 181 19.75 12.11 5.49
CA ARG A 181 18.82 11.31 6.31
C ARG A 181 18.17 10.14 5.58
N ILE A 182 17.87 10.30 4.29
CA ILE A 182 17.12 9.28 3.53
C ILE A 182 18.08 8.30 2.86
N LEU A 183 18.96 8.79 1.97
CA LEU A 183 19.88 7.97 1.18
C LEU A 183 20.83 7.09 2.02
N PRO A 184 21.37 7.55 3.18
CA PRO A 184 22.26 6.72 4.00
C PRO A 184 21.59 5.46 4.56
N ARG A 185 20.26 5.46 4.75
CA ARG A 185 19.51 4.26 5.16
C ARG A 185 19.54 3.14 4.12
N ARG A 186 19.87 3.47 2.87
CA ARG A 186 20.06 2.54 1.75
C ARG A 186 21.52 2.30 1.39
N GLY A 187 22.45 2.88 2.16
CA GLY A 187 23.88 2.89 1.85
C GLY A 187 24.27 3.83 0.71
N ILE A 188 23.34 4.66 0.21
CA ILE A 188 23.61 5.54 -0.92
C ILE A 188 24.27 6.82 -0.42
N GLN A 189 25.39 7.18 -1.05
CA GLN A 189 26.01 8.50 -0.94
C GLN A 189 25.85 9.21 -2.27
N ALA A 190 25.39 10.46 -2.24
CA ALA A 190 25.14 11.26 -3.44
C ALA A 190 25.52 12.72 -3.23
N ARG A 191 25.90 13.40 -4.30
CA ARG A 191 26.10 14.85 -4.38
C ARG A 191 24.78 15.54 -4.72
N PRO A 192 24.63 16.85 -4.43
CA PRO A 192 23.39 17.58 -4.73
C PRO A 192 22.99 17.50 -6.22
N GLU A 193 23.97 17.56 -7.13
CA GLU A 193 23.78 17.45 -8.57
C GLU A 193 23.36 16.07 -9.06
N GLU A 194 23.46 15.04 -8.22
CA GLU A 194 23.04 13.67 -8.52
C GLU A 194 21.59 13.40 -8.13
N ILE A 195 20.87 14.42 -7.62
CA ILE A 195 19.50 14.26 -7.12
C ILE A 195 18.54 15.18 -7.88
N LEU A 196 17.41 14.61 -8.31
CA LEU A 196 16.28 15.34 -8.87
C LEU A 196 15.01 15.05 -8.09
N VAL A 197 14.35 16.08 -7.56
CA VAL A 197 13.04 15.92 -6.92
C VAL A 197 11.95 15.79 -7.99
N THR A 198 11.01 14.88 -7.81
CA THR A 198 9.97 14.57 -8.78
C THR A 198 8.58 14.61 -8.15
N VAL A 199 7.55 14.73 -9.00
CA VAL A 199 6.15 14.62 -8.61
C VAL A 199 5.79 13.14 -8.46
N GLY A 200 6.35 12.50 -7.44
CA GLY A 200 6.29 11.06 -7.18
C GLY A 200 7.15 10.22 -8.13
N THR A 201 7.28 8.94 -7.81
CA THR A 201 8.05 7.93 -8.60
C THR A 201 7.63 7.88 -10.06
N GLN A 202 6.33 7.99 -10.35
CA GLN A 202 5.82 7.89 -11.72
C GLN A 202 6.39 8.97 -12.65
N GLN A 203 6.64 10.20 -12.15
CA GLN A 203 7.29 11.22 -12.97
C GLN A 203 8.75 10.84 -13.24
N ALA A 204 9.48 10.32 -12.25
CA ALA A 204 10.86 9.87 -12.44
C ALA A 204 10.94 8.77 -13.51
N LEU A 205 10.09 7.74 -13.42
CA LEU A 205 10.02 6.66 -14.41
C LEU A 205 9.67 7.19 -15.80
N TYR A 206 8.74 8.15 -15.89
CA TYR A 206 8.42 8.80 -17.17
C TYR A 206 9.62 9.54 -17.77
N LEU A 207 10.37 10.30 -16.95
CA LEU A 207 11.56 11.02 -17.40
C LEU A 207 12.63 10.04 -17.92
N VAL A 208 12.91 8.98 -17.16
CA VAL A 208 13.88 7.95 -17.55
C VAL A 208 13.47 7.27 -18.86
N ALA A 209 12.20 6.83 -18.97
CA ALA A 209 11.69 6.20 -20.19
C ALA A 209 11.74 7.14 -21.40
N GLN A 210 11.54 8.45 -21.22
CA GLN A 210 11.64 9.39 -22.33
C GLN A 210 13.08 9.70 -22.75
N LEU A 211 14.03 9.70 -21.81
CA LEU A 211 15.43 9.99 -22.09
C LEU A 211 16.18 8.79 -22.69
N LEU A 212 15.90 7.59 -22.18
CA LEU A 212 16.75 6.42 -22.43
C LEU A 212 16.11 5.35 -23.30
N VAL A 213 14.81 5.49 -23.64
CA VAL A 213 14.08 4.43 -24.34
C VAL A 213 13.48 4.93 -25.64
N ASP A 214 13.72 4.19 -26.71
CA ASP A 214 13.04 4.29 -27.99
C ASP A 214 12.81 2.87 -28.58
N THR A 215 12.52 2.78 -29.87
CA THR A 215 12.24 1.51 -30.55
C THR A 215 13.46 0.59 -30.71
N GLN A 216 14.67 1.07 -30.42
CA GLN A 216 15.93 0.32 -30.57
C GLN A 216 16.51 -0.15 -29.24
N VAL A 217 16.01 0.38 -28.12
CA VAL A 217 16.49 0.03 -26.77
C VAL A 217 15.64 -1.11 -26.20
N ALA A 218 16.22 -2.30 -26.12
CA ALA A 218 15.59 -3.45 -25.46
C ALA A 218 15.61 -3.27 -23.94
N VAL A 219 14.44 -3.45 -23.32
CA VAL A 219 14.26 -3.22 -21.89
C VAL A 219 13.74 -4.47 -21.20
N ALA A 220 14.50 -4.98 -20.24
CA ALA A 220 14.06 -6.05 -19.34
C ALA A 220 13.17 -5.49 -18.23
N VAL A 221 12.05 -6.14 -17.98
CA VAL A 221 11.14 -5.84 -16.87
C VAL A 221 10.72 -7.13 -16.17
N GLU A 222 10.52 -7.07 -14.86
CA GLU A 222 9.97 -8.17 -14.08
C GLU A 222 8.61 -8.66 -14.62
N GLU A 223 8.39 -9.98 -14.60
CA GLU A 223 7.14 -10.65 -14.95
C GLU A 223 6.83 -11.72 -13.87
N PRO A 224 5.77 -11.54 -13.06
CA PRO A 224 4.89 -10.37 -13.01
C PRO A 224 5.61 -9.10 -12.55
N GLY A 225 5.13 -7.93 -12.97
CA GLY A 225 5.79 -6.66 -12.69
C GLY A 225 4.90 -5.43 -12.78
N TYR A 226 5.47 -4.26 -12.45
CA TYR A 226 4.74 -3.00 -12.36
C TYR A 226 4.08 -2.60 -13.71
N PRO A 227 2.72 -2.53 -13.79
CA PRO A 227 2.01 -2.24 -15.03
C PRO A 227 2.31 -0.84 -15.58
N GLY A 228 2.55 0.13 -14.69
CA GLY A 228 2.86 1.51 -15.06
C GLY A 228 4.13 1.61 -15.91
N MET A 229 5.18 0.89 -15.52
CA MET A 229 6.45 0.87 -16.27
C MET A 229 6.28 0.19 -17.64
N ARG A 230 5.62 -0.98 -17.69
CA ARG A 230 5.34 -1.67 -18.96
C ARG A 230 4.63 -0.78 -19.98
N ARG A 231 3.69 0.06 -19.52
CA ARG A 231 2.97 1.01 -20.39
C ARG A 231 3.83 2.16 -20.87
N LEU A 232 4.68 2.72 -20.00
CA LEU A 232 5.63 3.76 -20.39
C LEU A 232 6.53 3.24 -21.52
N LEU A 233 7.05 2.02 -21.38
CA LEU A 233 7.90 1.37 -22.38
C LEU A 233 7.14 1.06 -23.67
N ALA A 234 5.93 0.48 -23.57
CA ALA A 234 5.09 0.19 -24.74
C ALA A 234 4.72 1.45 -25.52
N GLN A 235 4.48 2.58 -24.83
CA GLN A 235 4.20 3.87 -25.46
C GLN A 235 5.42 4.42 -26.22
N ARG A 236 6.65 4.10 -25.77
CA ARG A 236 7.89 4.44 -26.47
C ARG A 236 8.21 3.49 -27.63
N GLY A 237 7.48 2.38 -27.75
CA GLY A 237 7.69 1.36 -28.77
C GLY A 237 8.89 0.44 -28.49
N ALA A 238 9.32 0.36 -27.23
CA ALA A 238 10.47 -0.44 -26.82
C ALA A 238 10.22 -1.96 -27.04
N PRO A 239 11.24 -2.72 -27.49
CA PRO A 239 11.26 -4.17 -27.34
C PRO A 239 11.33 -4.53 -25.84
N ILE A 240 10.25 -5.06 -25.28
CA ILE A 240 10.17 -5.43 -23.85
C ILE A 240 10.51 -6.91 -23.68
N ILE A 241 11.49 -7.21 -22.84
CA ILE A 241 11.84 -8.56 -22.41
C ILE A 241 11.23 -8.81 -21.03
N TYR A 242 10.36 -9.80 -20.94
CA TYR A 242 9.69 -10.18 -19.69
C TYR A 242 10.57 -11.17 -18.92
N GLN A 243 11.14 -10.71 -17.81
CA GLN A 243 12.07 -11.48 -16.99
C GLN A 243 11.36 -12.09 -15.78
N PRO A 244 11.39 -13.42 -15.61
CA PRO A 244 10.71 -14.09 -14.50
C PRO A 244 11.30 -13.69 -13.15
N VAL A 245 10.46 -13.77 -12.13
CA VAL A 245 10.82 -13.55 -10.73
C VAL A 245 10.67 -14.87 -9.98
N ASP A 246 11.72 -15.28 -9.28
CA ASP A 246 11.70 -16.43 -8.36
C ASP A 246 11.80 -15.94 -6.90
N GLU A 247 11.97 -16.88 -5.95
CA GLU A 247 12.12 -16.58 -4.52
C GLU A 247 13.33 -15.69 -4.17
N GLN A 248 14.25 -15.48 -5.12
CA GLN A 248 15.44 -14.65 -4.97
C GLN A 248 15.32 -13.32 -5.74
N GLY A 249 14.15 -13.02 -6.34
CA GLY A 249 13.88 -11.82 -7.13
C GLY A 249 13.99 -12.07 -8.65
N LEU A 250 14.21 -11.01 -9.42
CA LEU A 250 14.41 -11.09 -10.87
C LEU A 250 15.51 -12.10 -11.22
N VAL A 251 15.21 -13.08 -12.08
CA VAL A 251 16.15 -14.11 -12.54
C VAL A 251 17.23 -13.48 -13.42
N VAL A 252 18.50 -13.81 -13.18
CA VAL A 252 19.62 -13.34 -14.00
C VAL A 252 20.06 -14.48 -14.91
N ASP A 253 19.69 -14.40 -16.19
CA ASP A 253 20.03 -15.38 -17.21
C ASP A 253 20.33 -14.68 -18.56
N GLU A 254 20.63 -15.47 -19.59
CA GLU A 254 21.00 -15.04 -20.94
C GLU A 254 19.98 -14.11 -21.62
N ARG A 255 18.72 -14.06 -21.16
CA ARG A 255 17.73 -13.11 -21.71
C ARG A 255 18.10 -11.64 -21.44
N LEU A 256 18.95 -11.40 -20.43
CA LEU A 256 19.46 -10.07 -20.11
C LEU A 256 20.65 -9.65 -20.99
N ASP A 257 21.21 -10.55 -21.79
CA ASP A 257 22.45 -10.29 -22.53
C ASP A 257 22.31 -9.22 -23.62
N ASP A 258 21.13 -9.14 -24.25
CA ASP A 258 20.84 -8.16 -25.29
C ASP A 258 20.07 -6.91 -24.79
N CYS A 259 19.84 -6.79 -23.47
CA CYS A 259 19.09 -5.69 -22.88
C CYS A 259 19.99 -4.51 -22.52
N GLN A 260 19.65 -3.30 -22.98
CA GLN A 260 20.39 -2.07 -22.64
C GLN A 260 19.86 -1.41 -21.35
N LEU A 261 18.67 -1.80 -20.90
CA LEU A 261 18.03 -1.24 -19.71
C LEU A 261 17.27 -2.33 -18.95
N ILE A 262 17.38 -2.34 -17.62
CA ILE A 262 16.73 -3.32 -16.74
C ILE A 262 15.94 -2.57 -15.68
N TYR A 263 14.64 -2.84 -15.55
CA TYR A 263 13.81 -2.30 -14.47
C TYR A 263 13.56 -3.37 -13.40
N VAL A 264 13.81 -3.02 -12.14
CA VAL A 264 13.76 -3.95 -11.01
C VAL A 264 13.21 -3.29 -9.74
N THR A 265 12.49 -4.05 -8.93
CA THR A 265 11.98 -3.65 -7.61
C THR A 265 12.60 -4.50 -6.49
N PRO A 266 13.90 -4.34 -6.20
CA PRO A 266 14.68 -5.39 -5.52
C PRO A 266 14.43 -5.46 -4.00
N SER A 267 13.92 -4.40 -3.37
CA SER A 267 13.65 -4.39 -1.92
C SER A 267 12.42 -5.22 -1.57
N HIS A 268 11.31 -4.95 -2.25
CA HIS A 268 10.06 -5.69 -2.16
C HIS A 268 9.45 -5.70 -3.56
N GLN A 269 9.49 -6.85 -4.21
CA GLN A 269 9.13 -6.97 -5.61
C GLN A 269 7.64 -6.68 -5.81
N THR A 270 7.28 -5.82 -6.77
CA THR A 270 5.88 -5.61 -7.11
C THR A 270 5.47 -6.56 -8.22
N PRO A 271 4.54 -7.52 -8.00
CA PRO A 271 3.59 -7.60 -6.88
C PRO A 271 3.89 -8.62 -5.77
N THR A 272 4.92 -9.45 -5.92
CA THR A 272 5.07 -10.69 -5.12
C THR A 272 5.59 -10.46 -3.70
N ALA A 273 6.04 -9.24 -3.39
CA ALA A 273 6.75 -8.83 -2.16
C ALA A 273 8.08 -9.56 -1.91
N VAL A 274 8.57 -10.36 -2.86
CA VAL A 274 9.87 -11.05 -2.76
C VAL A 274 10.99 -10.02 -2.61
N THR A 275 11.92 -10.27 -1.69
CA THR A 275 13.12 -9.46 -1.51
C THR A 275 14.27 -10.08 -2.28
N MET A 276 14.86 -9.32 -3.20
CA MET A 276 16.01 -9.79 -3.97
C MET A 276 17.23 -9.99 -3.06
N SER A 277 17.79 -11.20 -3.09
CA SER A 277 18.92 -11.56 -2.24
C SER A 277 20.21 -10.85 -2.62
N MET A 278 21.15 -10.79 -1.68
CA MET A 278 22.45 -10.16 -1.91
C MET A 278 23.23 -10.82 -3.07
N GLU A 279 23.14 -12.14 -3.21
CA GLU A 279 23.77 -12.87 -4.31
C GLU A 279 23.14 -12.47 -5.66
N ARG A 280 21.80 -12.42 -5.74
CA ARG A 280 21.11 -12.00 -6.96
C ARG A 280 21.40 -10.55 -7.33
N ARG A 281 21.51 -9.65 -6.35
CA ARG A 281 21.93 -8.24 -6.54
C ARG A 281 23.34 -8.15 -7.16
N GLN A 282 24.30 -8.92 -6.64
CA GLN A 282 25.66 -8.97 -7.19
C GLN A 282 25.69 -9.54 -8.61
N ALA A 283 24.95 -10.63 -8.85
CA ALA A 283 24.84 -11.23 -10.18
C ALA A 283 24.24 -10.26 -11.20
N LEU A 284 23.21 -9.51 -10.82
CA LEU A 284 22.58 -8.51 -11.68
C LEU A 284 23.53 -7.36 -12.04
N LEU A 285 24.25 -6.81 -11.06
CA LEU A 285 25.24 -5.75 -11.32
C LEU A 285 26.38 -6.26 -12.22
N ALA A 286 26.85 -7.49 -12.01
CA ALA A 286 27.86 -8.11 -12.85
C ALA A 286 27.37 -8.36 -14.29
N ALA A 287 26.12 -8.79 -14.46
CA ALA A 287 25.50 -8.93 -15.78
C ALA A 287 25.38 -7.57 -16.49
N ALA A 288 24.89 -6.54 -15.79
CA ALA A 288 24.77 -5.20 -16.35
C ALA A 288 26.14 -4.61 -16.76
N GLY A 289 27.18 -4.83 -15.96
CA GLY A 289 28.55 -4.42 -16.31
C GLY A 289 29.10 -5.13 -17.56
N ARG A 290 28.84 -6.44 -17.71
CA ARG A 290 29.26 -7.20 -18.90
C ARG A 290 28.57 -6.73 -20.19
N ASN A 291 27.30 -6.35 -20.09
CA ASN A 291 26.44 -6.06 -21.25
C ASN A 291 26.29 -4.56 -21.52
N ASP A 292 27.01 -3.72 -20.77
CA ASP A 292 26.88 -2.26 -20.77
C ASP A 292 25.45 -1.76 -20.53
N ALA A 293 24.69 -2.48 -19.71
CA ALA A 293 23.29 -2.17 -19.42
C ALA A 293 23.17 -1.16 -18.26
N LEU A 294 22.10 -0.36 -18.30
CA LEU A 294 21.67 0.49 -17.20
C LEU A 294 20.59 -0.21 -16.36
N ILE A 295 20.51 0.10 -15.07
CA ILE A 295 19.50 -0.46 -14.17
C ILE A 295 18.64 0.67 -13.60
N ILE A 296 17.33 0.52 -13.65
CA ILE A 296 16.37 1.35 -12.93
C ILE A 296 15.96 0.57 -11.67
N GLU A 297 16.44 1.03 -10.53
CA GLU A 297 16.04 0.51 -9.21
C GLU A 297 14.87 1.34 -8.69
N ASP A 298 13.66 0.78 -8.69
CA ASP A 298 12.47 1.40 -8.11
C ASP A 298 12.27 0.89 -6.67
N ASP A 299 12.67 1.73 -5.71
CA ASP A 299 12.75 1.39 -4.30
C ASP A 299 11.78 2.23 -3.47
N PHE A 300 10.56 1.73 -3.33
CA PHE A 300 9.44 2.48 -2.76
C PHE A 300 8.98 1.98 -1.38
N GLU A 301 9.54 0.87 -0.90
CA GLU A 301 9.08 0.16 0.31
C GLU A 301 10.22 -0.34 1.22
N PHE A 302 11.45 0.10 1.00
CA PHE A 302 12.63 -0.38 1.74
C PHE A 302 12.55 -0.36 3.27
N GLU A 303 11.64 0.42 3.84
CA GLU A 303 11.46 0.60 5.28
C GLU A 303 10.63 -0.53 5.92
N SER A 304 10.08 -1.44 5.11
CA SER A 304 9.14 -2.49 5.51
C SER A 304 9.80 -3.87 5.66
N ASN A 305 11.03 -3.95 6.16
CA ASN A 305 11.71 -5.23 6.43
C ASN A 305 11.51 -5.64 7.90
N TYR A 306 10.71 -6.68 8.16
CA TYR A 306 10.28 -7.02 9.53
C TYR A 306 11.10 -8.17 10.15
N LEU A 307 11.47 -9.16 9.35
CA LEU A 307 12.16 -10.35 9.84
C LEU A 307 13.69 -10.20 9.85
N THR A 308 14.23 -9.41 8.93
CA THR A 308 15.66 -9.28 8.69
C THR A 308 16.07 -7.82 8.51
N SER A 309 17.37 -7.55 8.60
CA SER A 309 17.89 -6.23 8.24
C SER A 309 17.80 -6.01 6.73
N PRO A 310 17.44 -4.79 6.28
CA PRO A 310 17.30 -4.50 4.85
C PRO A 310 18.63 -4.67 4.12
N HIS A 311 18.58 -5.26 2.92
CA HIS A 311 19.73 -5.26 2.01
C HIS A 311 20.05 -3.84 1.50
N PRO A 312 21.33 -3.50 1.26
CA PRO A 312 21.71 -2.25 0.60
C PRO A 312 21.06 -2.11 -0.80
N ALA A 313 20.78 -0.88 -1.22
CA ALA A 313 20.28 -0.61 -2.56
C ALA A 313 21.32 -1.00 -3.64
N LEU A 314 20.89 -1.42 -4.82
CA LEU A 314 21.77 -1.70 -5.96
C LEU A 314 22.66 -0.48 -6.25
N ARG A 315 22.10 0.74 -6.19
CA ARG A 315 22.85 1.99 -6.38
C ARG A 315 24.02 2.16 -5.41
N SER A 316 23.89 1.66 -4.18
CA SER A 316 24.96 1.74 -3.18
C SER A 316 26.12 0.77 -3.45
N MET A 317 25.83 -0.32 -4.17
CA MET A 317 26.78 -1.37 -4.53
C MET A 317 27.44 -1.12 -5.88
N ASP A 318 26.80 -0.29 -6.71
CA ASP A 318 27.27 0.10 -8.03
C ASP A 318 28.54 0.97 -7.97
N ARG A 319 29.52 0.61 -8.80
CA ARG A 319 30.83 1.28 -8.93
C ARG A 319 31.05 1.89 -10.30
N GLU A 320 30.10 1.72 -11.23
CA GLU A 320 30.21 2.11 -12.63
C GLU A 320 29.14 3.15 -13.03
N ASP A 321 28.40 3.70 -12.06
CA ASP A 321 27.34 4.70 -12.24
C ASP A 321 26.25 4.28 -13.26
N ARG A 322 25.89 2.99 -13.23
CA ARG A 322 24.88 2.35 -14.10
C ARG A 322 23.48 2.35 -13.50
N VAL A 323 23.35 2.51 -12.18
CA VAL A 323 22.07 2.41 -11.48
C VAL A 323 21.41 3.79 -11.35
N ILE A 324 20.20 3.90 -11.86
CA ILE A 324 19.26 5.01 -11.62
C ILE A 324 18.35 4.58 -10.48
N TYR A 325 18.57 5.14 -9.30
CA TYR A 325 17.74 4.88 -8.13
C TYR A 325 16.52 5.80 -8.13
N VAL A 326 15.33 5.25 -7.94
CA VAL A 326 14.08 5.98 -7.86
C VAL A 326 13.37 5.64 -6.55
N SER A 327 12.91 6.65 -5.84
CA SER A 327 12.19 6.44 -4.57
C SER A 327 11.22 7.58 -4.28
N CYS A 328 10.48 7.48 -3.18
CA CYS A 328 9.52 8.49 -2.77
C CYS A 328 9.42 8.67 -1.26
N LEU A 329 9.00 9.87 -0.85
CA LEU A 329 8.64 10.18 0.53
C LEU A 329 7.14 9.94 0.79
N SER A 330 6.35 9.69 -0.26
CA SER A 330 4.90 9.97 -0.27
C SER A 330 3.98 8.77 -0.12
N LYS A 331 4.44 7.52 -0.32
CA LYS A 331 3.54 6.35 -0.22
C LYS A 331 2.99 6.14 1.20
N VAL A 332 3.79 6.42 2.22
CA VAL A 332 3.38 6.30 3.63
C VAL A 332 2.87 7.63 4.20
N LEU A 333 3.46 8.77 3.80
CA LEU A 333 2.98 10.08 4.24
C LEU A 333 1.61 10.41 3.64
N SER A 334 1.49 10.59 2.33
CA SER A 334 0.18 10.80 1.72
C SER A 334 0.29 10.75 0.19
N PRO A 335 -0.59 9.98 -0.49
CA PRO A 335 -0.72 10.05 -1.94
C PRO A 335 -1.01 11.48 -2.47
N GLY A 336 -1.50 12.40 -1.62
CA GLY A 336 -1.73 13.79 -1.97
C GLY A 336 -0.47 14.67 -2.01
N LEU A 337 0.63 14.29 -1.35
CA LEU A 337 1.87 15.06 -1.33
C LEU A 337 2.67 14.94 -2.62
N ARG A 338 2.66 13.74 -3.23
CA ARG A 338 3.35 13.41 -4.49
C ARG A 338 4.80 13.93 -4.53
N LEU A 339 5.58 13.67 -3.50
CA LEU A 339 7.02 13.93 -3.49
C LEU A 339 7.79 12.63 -3.72
N GLY A 340 8.54 12.61 -4.82
CA GLY A 340 9.47 11.57 -5.23
C GLY A 340 10.86 12.16 -5.45
N PHE A 341 11.84 11.31 -5.69
CA PHE A 341 13.14 11.74 -6.18
C PHE A 341 13.82 10.61 -6.95
N MET A 342 14.82 10.98 -7.75
CA MET A 342 15.73 10.03 -8.39
C MET A 342 17.18 10.43 -8.11
N VAL A 343 18.05 9.42 -8.04
CA VAL A 343 19.49 9.55 -7.89
C VAL A 343 20.18 8.85 -9.05
N ALA A 344 21.01 9.58 -9.80
CA ALA A 344 21.70 9.08 -10.98
C ALA A 344 22.98 9.91 -11.23
N ALA A 345 23.75 9.53 -12.26
CA ALA A 345 24.89 10.32 -12.72
C ALA A 345 24.46 11.78 -13.01
N PRO A 346 25.30 12.80 -12.71
CA PRO A 346 24.94 14.21 -12.86
C PRO A 346 24.42 14.59 -14.26
N GLU A 347 24.95 13.95 -15.30
CA GLU A 347 24.56 14.15 -16.71
C GLU A 347 23.12 13.70 -16.96
N VAL A 348 22.73 12.57 -16.37
CA VAL A 348 21.35 12.06 -16.44
C VAL A 348 20.40 13.01 -15.72
N ILE A 349 20.80 13.54 -14.56
CA ILE A 349 20.00 14.48 -13.77
C ILE A 349 19.83 15.82 -14.49
N ASP A 350 20.86 16.32 -15.17
CA ASP A 350 20.78 17.54 -15.97
C ASP A 350 19.78 17.40 -17.13
N GLU A 351 19.86 16.30 -17.90
CA GLU A 351 18.89 16.01 -18.97
C GLU A 351 17.47 15.78 -18.44
N ALA A 352 17.34 15.06 -17.33
CA ALA A 352 16.04 14.85 -16.68
C ALA A 352 15.42 16.16 -16.19
N ARG A 353 16.23 17.11 -15.70
CA ARG A 353 15.76 18.46 -15.31
C ARG A 353 15.28 19.27 -16.52
N LYS A 354 16.01 19.21 -17.64
CA LYS A 354 15.60 19.86 -18.92
C LYS A 354 14.26 19.31 -19.41
N LEU A 355 14.10 17.99 -19.41
CA LEU A 355 12.87 17.33 -19.81
C LEU A 355 11.71 17.64 -18.85
N ARG A 356 11.95 17.57 -17.53
CA ARG A 356 10.94 17.86 -16.49
C ARG A 356 10.32 19.23 -16.71
N ARG A 357 11.13 20.25 -17.01
CA ARG A 357 10.70 21.63 -17.26
C ARG A 357 9.60 21.74 -18.32
N LEU A 358 9.58 20.86 -19.32
CA LEU A 358 8.54 20.85 -20.36
C LEU A 358 7.16 20.44 -19.82
N MET A 359 7.12 19.69 -18.72
CA MET A 359 5.90 19.26 -18.04
C MET A 359 5.58 20.16 -16.84
N VAL A 360 6.60 20.44 -16.02
CA VAL A 360 6.52 21.24 -14.80
C VAL A 360 7.91 21.77 -14.44
N ARG A 361 7.98 23.03 -13.99
CA ARG A 361 9.10 23.66 -13.26
C ARG A 361 9.99 22.69 -12.48
N HIS A 362 9.48 22.49 -11.29
CA HIS A 362 9.91 21.63 -10.21
C HIS A 362 8.64 21.32 -9.42
N PRO A 363 8.60 20.27 -8.58
CA PRO A 363 7.53 20.10 -7.59
C PRO A 363 7.38 21.38 -6.74
N PRO A 364 6.18 21.74 -6.25
CA PRO A 364 5.95 23.00 -5.55
C PRO A 364 6.95 23.22 -4.39
N LEU A 365 7.73 24.31 -4.43
CA LEU A 365 8.83 24.53 -3.47
C LEU A 365 8.34 24.72 -2.03
N ASN A 366 7.14 25.27 -1.83
CA ASN A 366 6.53 25.34 -0.50
C ASN A 366 6.31 23.94 0.09
N ASN A 367 5.91 22.96 -0.72
CA ASN A 367 5.78 21.57 -0.29
C ASN A 367 7.15 20.92 -0.08
N GLN A 368 8.12 21.21 -0.96
CA GLN A 368 9.50 20.72 -0.78
C GLN A 368 10.11 21.25 0.53
N ARG A 369 9.98 22.55 0.81
CA ARG A 369 10.41 23.21 2.05
C ARG A 369 9.70 22.65 3.29
N THR A 370 8.41 22.37 3.17
CA THR A 370 7.65 21.72 4.24
C THR A 370 8.20 20.33 4.54
N ALA A 371 8.44 19.51 3.51
CA ALA A 371 9.08 18.21 3.67
C ALA A 371 10.49 18.32 4.25
N ALA A 372 11.25 19.35 3.85
CA ALA A 372 12.57 19.61 4.39
C ALA A 372 12.54 19.88 5.91
N PHE A 373 11.58 20.68 6.40
CA PHE A 373 11.39 20.87 7.84
C PHE A 373 10.87 19.61 8.54
N PHE A 374 9.98 18.86 7.91
CA PHE A 374 9.49 17.60 8.44
C PHE A 374 10.63 16.59 8.68
N LEU A 375 11.59 16.54 7.76
CA LEU A 375 12.81 15.74 7.88
C LEU A 375 13.78 16.32 8.91
N SER A 376 14.08 17.62 8.85
CA SER A 376 15.11 18.24 9.69
C SER A 376 14.75 18.27 11.18
N LEU A 377 13.46 18.37 11.50
CA LEU A 377 12.94 18.31 12.87
C LEU A 377 12.83 16.87 13.41
N GLY A 378 13.17 15.85 12.61
CA GLY A 378 13.10 14.44 13.01
C GLY A 378 11.69 13.86 13.06
N HIS A 379 10.68 14.58 12.55
CA HIS A 379 9.31 14.07 12.50
C HIS A 379 9.21 12.84 11.61
N TYR A 380 9.94 12.82 10.49
CA TYR A 380 10.00 11.67 9.60
C TYR A 380 10.55 10.42 10.29
N ASP A 381 11.65 10.55 11.04
CA ASP A 381 12.26 9.42 11.76
C ASP A 381 11.28 8.80 12.77
N SER A 382 10.62 9.64 13.56
CA SER A 382 9.59 9.22 14.52
C SER A 382 8.38 8.58 13.84
N PHE A 383 7.89 9.22 12.76
CA PHE A 383 6.77 8.72 11.97
C PHE A 383 7.06 7.33 11.41
N LEU A 384 8.24 7.10 10.85
CA LEU A 384 8.59 5.81 10.29
C LEU A 384 8.77 4.71 11.33
N MET A 385 9.38 5.00 12.47
CA MET A 385 9.44 4.02 13.56
C MET A 385 8.03 3.60 14.00
N HIS A 386 7.10 4.55 14.04
CA HIS A 386 5.70 4.28 14.35
C HIS A 386 5.02 3.42 13.26
N MET A 387 5.20 3.78 11.99
CA MET A 387 4.64 3.06 10.83
C MET A 387 5.18 1.65 10.71
N HIS A 388 6.49 1.49 10.86
CA HIS A 388 7.15 0.20 10.85
C HIS A 388 6.50 -0.76 11.85
N ARG A 389 6.36 -0.34 13.11
CA ARG A 389 5.72 -1.14 14.16
C ARG A 389 4.26 -1.50 13.83
N ILE A 390 3.49 -0.55 13.29
CA ILE A 390 2.08 -0.79 12.94
C ILE A 390 1.96 -1.80 11.79
N PHE A 391 2.72 -1.60 10.72
CA PHE A 391 2.67 -2.50 9.57
C PHE A 391 3.27 -3.86 9.88
N GLU A 392 4.31 -3.95 10.70
CA GLU A 392 4.82 -5.21 11.24
C GLU A 392 3.71 -5.98 11.99
N GLN A 393 3.01 -5.31 12.92
CA GLN A 393 1.92 -5.93 13.68
C GLN A 393 0.77 -6.39 12.79
N ARG A 394 0.40 -5.58 11.78
CA ARG A 394 -0.66 -5.93 10.83
C ARG A 394 -0.23 -7.08 9.91
N TRP A 395 1.01 -7.05 9.42
CA TRP A 395 1.60 -8.08 8.57
C TRP A 395 1.69 -9.42 9.30
N ILE A 396 2.21 -9.45 10.52
CA ILE A 396 2.25 -10.65 11.36
C ILE A 396 0.83 -11.16 11.67
N ALA A 397 -0.12 -10.26 11.95
CA ALA A 397 -1.51 -10.66 12.21
C ALA A 397 -2.17 -11.30 10.99
N LEU A 398 -1.99 -10.71 9.80
CA LEU A 398 -2.54 -11.24 8.56
C LEU A 398 -1.90 -12.58 8.22
N ARG A 399 -0.57 -12.65 8.33
CA ARG A 399 0.23 -13.87 8.24
C ARG A 399 -0.40 -14.95 9.13
N ARG A 400 -0.36 -14.77 10.45
CA ARG A 400 -0.92 -15.74 11.42
C ARG A 400 -2.37 -16.13 11.15
N ALA A 401 -3.21 -15.19 10.72
CA ALA A 401 -4.61 -15.48 10.42
C ALA A 401 -4.79 -16.34 9.16
N LEU A 402 -4.05 -16.07 8.09
CA LEU A 402 -4.07 -16.94 6.91
C LEU A 402 -3.57 -18.34 7.25
N ASN A 403 -2.50 -18.44 8.05
CA ASN A 403 -2.03 -19.75 8.48
C ASN A 403 -3.03 -20.52 9.35
N TYR A 404 -3.74 -19.84 10.24
CA TYR A 404 -4.66 -20.53 11.15
C TYR A 404 -6.01 -20.88 10.49
N TYR A 405 -6.58 -19.95 9.73
CA TYR A 405 -7.94 -20.11 9.17
C TYR A 405 -7.96 -20.62 7.73
N MET A 406 -6.88 -20.45 6.99
CA MET A 406 -6.85 -20.68 5.55
C MET A 406 -5.81 -21.73 5.11
N LEU A 407 -5.22 -22.48 6.06
CA LEU A 407 -4.08 -23.39 5.82
C LEU A 407 -4.25 -24.30 4.59
N PHE A 408 -5.45 -24.84 4.37
CA PHE A 408 -5.73 -25.74 3.24
C PHE A 408 -6.25 -25.07 1.98
N TYR A 409 -6.62 -23.81 2.10
CA TYR A 409 -7.19 -23.06 1.01
C TYR A 409 -6.13 -22.24 0.31
N VAL A 410 -5.05 -21.85 1.01
CA VAL A 410 -4.05 -20.95 0.45
C VAL A 410 -2.62 -21.30 0.82
N GLU A 411 -1.73 -21.00 -0.10
CA GLU A 411 -0.29 -20.96 0.07
C GLU A 411 0.17 -19.50 -0.06
N MET A 412 1.22 -19.15 0.67
CA MET A 412 1.84 -17.83 0.63
C MET A 412 3.31 -17.98 0.26
N ALA A 413 3.82 -17.08 -0.58
CA ALA A 413 5.24 -17.04 -0.88
C ALA A 413 6.04 -16.63 0.37
N PRO A 414 7.26 -17.18 0.58
CA PRO A 414 8.15 -16.70 1.63
C PRO A 414 8.44 -15.20 1.44
N ALA A 415 8.06 -14.38 2.42
CA ALA A 415 8.27 -12.94 2.40
C ALA A 415 8.93 -12.48 3.70
N GLN A 416 9.94 -11.61 3.57
CA GLN A 416 10.67 -11.03 4.70
C GLN A 416 10.08 -9.70 5.20
N GLY A 417 9.15 -9.14 4.42
CA GLY A 417 8.60 -7.82 4.65
C GLY A 417 7.69 -7.36 3.51
N GLY A 418 7.55 -6.05 3.36
CA GLY A 418 6.61 -5.39 2.46
C GLY A 418 5.26 -5.13 3.12
N THR A 419 4.37 -4.41 2.44
CA THR A 419 3.03 -4.10 2.99
C THR A 419 1.90 -4.92 2.39
N SER A 420 2.23 -6.01 1.70
CA SER A 420 1.29 -6.97 1.13
C SER A 420 1.80 -8.41 1.21
N LEU A 421 0.88 -9.36 1.17
CA LEU A 421 1.17 -10.78 1.02
C LEU A 421 0.64 -11.28 -0.33
N TRP A 422 1.45 -12.08 -1.01
CA TRP A 422 1.06 -12.82 -2.21
C TRP A 422 0.45 -14.16 -1.80
N VAL A 423 -0.81 -14.37 -2.18
CA VAL A 423 -1.61 -15.52 -1.77
C VAL A 423 -2.03 -16.32 -2.99
N ARG A 424 -1.79 -17.63 -2.98
CA ARG A 424 -2.14 -18.59 -4.01
C ARG A 424 -3.19 -19.55 -3.47
N GLY A 425 -4.37 -19.60 -4.10
CA GLY A 425 -5.40 -20.58 -3.81
C GLY A 425 -5.31 -21.85 -4.68
N PRO A 426 -6.33 -22.72 -4.65
CA PRO A 426 -6.38 -23.95 -5.45
C PRO A 426 -6.36 -23.67 -6.95
N GLU A 427 -5.87 -24.61 -7.77
CA GLU A 427 -5.66 -24.38 -9.21
C GLU A 427 -6.93 -24.02 -9.99
N ASP A 428 -8.10 -24.47 -9.54
CA ASP A 428 -9.39 -24.22 -10.16
C ASP A 428 -10.10 -22.96 -9.62
N LEU A 429 -9.46 -22.22 -8.71
CA LEU A 429 -10.00 -20.98 -8.15
C LEU A 429 -9.99 -19.85 -9.20
N ASP A 430 -11.12 -19.18 -9.36
CA ASP A 430 -11.22 -17.93 -10.10
C ASP A 430 -11.22 -16.76 -9.12
N VAL A 431 -10.06 -16.14 -8.91
CA VAL A 431 -9.89 -15.01 -7.98
C VAL A 431 -10.74 -13.81 -8.36
N LYS A 432 -11.06 -13.58 -9.64
CA LYS A 432 -11.92 -12.45 -10.00
C LYS A 432 -13.32 -12.66 -9.45
N TYR A 433 -13.85 -13.87 -9.60
CA TYR A 433 -15.12 -14.25 -9.01
C TYR A 433 -15.09 -14.18 -7.48
N VAL A 434 -14.04 -14.72 -6.85
CA VAL A 434 -13.86 -14.65 -5.38
C VAL A 434 -13.80 -13.20 -4.91
N ALA A 435 -13.07 -12.32 -5.59
CA ALA A 435 -12.97 -10.90 -5.22
C ALA A 435 -14.32 -10.18 -5.32
N GLU A 436 -15.14 -10.50 -6.33
CA GLU A 436 -16.49 -9.97 -6.47
C GLU A 436 -17.43 -10.45 -5.33
N GLU A 437 -17.41 -11.73 -4.98
CA GLU A 437 -18.21 -12.27 -3.87
C GLU A 437 -17.71 -11.79 -2.49
N ALA A 438 -16.39 -11.69 -2.32
CA ALA A 438 -15.75 -11.14 -1.12
C ALA A 438 -16.17 -9.68 -0.89
N ALA A 439 -16.21 -8.87 -1.95
CA ALA A 439 -16.66 -7.49 -1.86
C ALA A 439 -18.11 -7.39 -1.35
N LYS A 440 -19.00 -8.32 -1.72
CA LYS A 440 -20.38 -8.35 -1.19
C LYS A 440 -20.45 -8.63 0.32
N ARG A 441 -19.43 -9.31 0.87
CA ARG A 441 -19.26 -9.54 2.32
C ARG A 441 -18.45 -8.46 3.01
N GLY A 442 -18.07 -7.39 2.31
CA GLY A 442 -17.28 -6.30 2.87
C GLY A 442 -15.78 -6.54 2.89
N ILE A 443 -15.28 -7.55 2.17
CA ILE A 443 -13.86 -7.91 2.07
C ILE A 443 -13.32 -7.44 0.73
N LEU A 444 -12.25 -6.64 0.72
CA LEU A 444 -11.57 -6.27 -0.52
C LEU A 444 -10.22 -6.98 -0.60
N ILE A 445 -10.01 -7.74 -1.67
CA ILE A 445 -8.73 -8.36 -2.04
C ILE A 445 -8.38 -7.94 -3.47
N GLU A 446 -7.11 -8.05 -3.84
CA GLU A 446 -6.60 -7.57 -5.12
C GLU A 446 -6.24 -8.74 -6.07
N PRO A 447 -6.99 -8.93 -7.18
CA PRO A 447 -6.61 -9.86 -8.24
C PRO A 447 -5.31 -9.45 -8.93
N VAL A 448 -4.50 -10.42 -9.37
CA VAL A 448 -3.13 -10.18 -9.82
C VAL A 448 -2.93 -10.12 -11.33
N ASP A 449 -3.96 -10.41 -12.10
CA ASP A 449 -3.87 -10.57 -13.56
C ASP A 449 -3.28 -9.34 -14.26
N HIS A 450 -3.57 -8.15 -13.72
CA HIS A 450 -3.06 -6.90 -14.24
C HIS A 450 -1.55 -6.71 -14.12
N TYR A 451 -0.87 -7.45 -13.22
CA TYR A 451 0.60 -7.44 -13.09
C TYR A 451 1.32 -8.26 -14.15
N TYR A 452 0.62 -9.16 -14.83
CA TYR A 452 1.18 -9.97 -15.91
C TYR A 452 1.05 -9.24 -17.26
N ALA A 453 2.06 -9.38 -18.12
CA ALA A 453 2.00 -8.91 -19.50
C ALA A 453 1.49 -9.99 -20.45
N THR A 454 1.77 -11.24 -20.10
CA THR A 454 1.36 -12.40 -20.89
C THR A 454 -0.05 -12.84 -20.51
N SER A 455 -0.74 -13.54 -21.41
CA SER A 455 -2.08 -14.11 -21.16
C SER A 455 -2.08 -15.27 -20.15
N ASN A 456 -0.92 -15.64 -19.61
CA ASN A 456 -0.72 -16.79 -18.73
C ASN A 456 -0.80 -16.42 -17.24
N ALA A 457 -1.45 -15.29 -16.92
CA ALA A 457 -1.64 -14.89 -15.54
C ALA A 457 -2.34 -16.00 -14.73
N PRO A 458 -1.86 -16.33 -13.52
CA PRO A 458 -2.52 -17.28 -12.65
C PRO A 458 -3.90 -16.75 -12.25
N LYS A 459 -4.92 -17.60 -12.40
CA LYS A 459 -6.30 -17.26 -12.03
C LYS A 459 -6.57 -17.40 -10.54
N ASN A 460 -5.71 -18.14 -9.84
CA ASN A 460 -5.84 -18.52 -8.45
C ASN A 460 -5.00 -17.68 -7.48
N CYS A 461 -4.34 -16.62 -7.94
CA CYS A 461 -3.50 -15.76 -7.09
C CYS A 461 -4.14 -14.39 -6.83
N PHE A 462 -4.00 -13.90 -5.60
CA PHE A 462 -4.45 -12.58 -5.15
C PHE A 462 -3.46 -11.97 -4.16
N ARG A 463 -3.57 -10.66 -3.94
CA ARG A 463 -2.80 -9.94 -2.92
C ARG A 463 -3.71 -9.48 -1.80
N MET A 464 -3.14 -9.48 -0.60
CA MET A 464 -3.77 -8.91 0.60
C MET A 464 -2.83 -7.89 1.21
N GLY A 465 -3.18 -6.61 1.08
CA GLY A 465 -2.41 -5.50 1.64
C GLY A 465 -2.79 -5.19 3.09
N VAL A 466 -1.81 -4.72 3.88
CA VAL A 466 -1.99 -4.35 5.30
C VAL A 466 -2.02 -2.85 5.54
N THR A 467 -1.78 -2.04 4.51
CA THR A 467 -1.74 -0.57 4.63
C THR A 467 -3.09 0.04 5.01
N SER A 468 -4.19 -0.55 4.54
CA SER A 468 -5.52 0.05 4.60
C SER A 468 -6.46 -0.52 5.66
N ILE A 469 -6.06 -1.61 6.34
CA ILE A 469 -6.88 -2.31 7.32
C ILE A 469 -6.33 -2.13 8.75
N PRO A 470 -7.16 -1.76 9.73
CA PRO A 470 -6.77 -1.74 11.15
C PRO A 470 -6.43 -3.13 11.67
N HIS A 471 -5.47 -3.23 12.61
CA HIS A 471 -4.96 -4.50 13.13
C HIS A 471 -6.09 -5.38 13.70
N GLU A 472 -7.01 -4.79 14.45
CA GLU A 472 -8.14 -5.45 15.09
C GLU A 472 -9.16 -6.04 14.12
N ARG A 473 -9.16 -5.61 12.85
CA ARG A 473 -10.08 -6.10 11.81
C ARG A 473 -9.51 -7.23 10.96
N ILE A 474 -8.21 -7.47 11.03
CA ILE A 474 -7.52 -8.44 10.17
C ILE A 474 -8.05 -9.84 10.43
N ARG A 475 -8.15 -10.22 11.70
CA ARG A 475 -8.60 -11.55 12.10
C ARG A 475 -10.01 -11.85 11.59
N ASP A 476 -10.96 -10.96 11.91
CA ASP A 476 -12.36 -11.06 11.47
C ASP A 476 -12.48 -11.08 9.94
N GLY A 477 -11.65 -10.29 9.24
CA GLY A 477 -11.65 -10.25 7.78
C GLY A 477 -11.16 -11.55 7.14
N VAL A 478 -10.16 -12.20 7.73
CA VAL A 478 -9.69 -13.51 7.26
C VAL A 478 -10.69 -14.62 7.60
N LEU A 479 -11.32 -14.57 8.77
CA LEU A 479 -12.44 -15.45 9.13
C LEU A 479 -13.60 -15.35 8.12
N ALA A 480 -14.02 -14.13 7.78
CA ALA A 480 -15.07 -13.93 6.79
C ALA A 480 -14.67 -14.39 5.38
N LEU A 481 -13.36 -14.35 5.05
CA LEU A 481 -12.83 -14.88 3.81
C LEU A 481 -12.86 -16.42 3.81
N ARG A 482 -12.51 -17.07 4.93
CA ARG A 482 -12.65 -18.51 5.11
C ARG A 482 -14.09 -18.96 4.89
N ASP A 483 -15.05 -18.28 5.51
CA ASP A 483 -16.47 -18.63 5.37
C ASP A 483 -16.93 -18.49 3.91
N LEU A 484 -16.41 -17.51 3.17
CA LEU A 484 -16.65 -17.42 1.73
C LEU A 484 -16.06 -18.61 0.98
N PHE A 485 -14.84 -19.02 1.29
CA PHE A 485 -14.24 -20.21 0.67
C PHE A 485 -15.05 -21.46 0.97
N HIS A 486 -15.54 -21.63 2.21
CA HIS A 486 -16.44 -22.74 2.58
C HIS A 486 -17.70 -22.74 1.71
N ASP A 487 -18.39 -21.59 1.60
CA ASP A 487 -19.61 -21.47 0.79
C ASP A 487 -19.38 -21.72 -0.70
N LEU A 488 -18.20 -21.36 -1.22
CA LEU A 488 -17.83 -21.58 -2.62
C LEU A 488 -17.33 -23.00 -2.91
N THR A 489 -16.89 -23.74 -1.88
CA THR A 489 -16.23 -25.06 -2.02
C THR A 489 -16.96 -26.21 -1.33
N GLU A 490 -18.15 -26.00 -0.77
CA GLU A 490 -18.97 -26.97 -0.02
C GLU A 490 -19.12 -28.35 -0.70
N ASN A 491 -19.07 -28.41 -2.04
CA ASN A 491 -19.16 -29.66 -2.81
C ASN A 491 -17.81 -30.27 -3.24
N LYS A 492 -16.68 -29.65 -2.89
CA LYS A 492 -15.33 -30.02 -3.33
C LYS A 492 -14.36 -30.30 -2.18
N THR A 493 -14.63 -29.75 -1.00
CA THR A 493 -13.76 -29.89 0.17
C THR A 493 -14.15 -31.12 1.00
N GLU A 494 -13.16 -31.81 1.55
CA GLU A 494 -13.40 -32.93 2.47
C GLU A 494 -13.97 -32.37 3.79
N THR A 495 -15.13 -32.88 4.18
CA THR A 495 -15.81 -32.57 5.44
C THR A 495 -15.84 -33.81 6.32
N PHE A 496 -16.10 -33.64 7.62
CA PHE A 496 -16.14 -34.75 8.56
C PHE A 496 -17.12 -35.86 8.14
N ASP A 497 -18.25 -35.49 7.53
CA ASP A 497 -19.28 -36.43 7.08
C ASP A 497 -18.88 -37.24 5.85
N ASN A 498 -18.13 -36.63 4.92
CA ASN A 498 -17.71 -37.28 3.66
C ASN A 498 -16.28 -37.86 3.72
N ALA A 499 -15.53 -37.56 4.79
CA ALA A 499 -14.15 -37.96 4.97
C ALA A 499 -14.00 -39.48 5.08
N ARG A 500 -12.95 -39.99 4.44
CA ARG A 500 -12.52 -41.38 4.59
C ARG A 500 -11.76 -41.57 5.90
N GLY A 501 -11.77 -42.80 6.41
CA GLY A 501 -11.09 -43.18 7.65
C GLY A 501 -12.04 -43.36 8.83
N GLU A 502 -11.53 -43.99 9.88
CA GLU A 502 -12.27 -44.25 11.12
C GLU A 502 -12.34 -42.99 11.99
N HIS A 503 -13.50 -42.72 12.61
CA HIS A 503 -13.63 -41.69 13.64
C HIS A 503 -13.01 -42.19 14.94
N LEU A 504 -12.04 -41.46 15.47
CA LEU A 504 -11.38 -41.78 16.72
C LEU A 504 -12.13 -41.16 17.89
N VAL A 505 -12.49 -42.00 18.87
CA VAL A 505 -13.23 -41.60 20.08
C VAL A 505 -12.61 -42.25 21.32
N GLY A 506 -12.86 -41.71 22.50
CA GLY A 506 -12.38 -42.25 23.78
C GLY A 506 -10.88 -42.60 23.80
N SER A 507 -10.54 -43.82 24.22
CA SER A 507 -9.16 -44.28 24.33
C SER A 507 -8.44 -44.38 22.98
N ALA A 508 -9.16 -44.69 21.90
CA ALA A 508 -8.56 -44.78 20.56
C ALA A 508 -8.07 -43.40 20.07
N LEU A 509 -8.75 -42.32 20.48
CA LEU A 509 -8.31 -40.95 20.24
C LEU A 509 -7.03 -40.64 21.02
N HIS A 510 -7.00 -40.96 22.31
CA HIS A 510 -5.82 -40.76 23.15
C HIS A 510 -4.60 -41.50 22.59
N ASP A 511 -4.73 -42.80 22.29
CA ASP A 511 -3.64 -43.65 21.82
C ASP A 511 -3.08 -43.23 20.44
N ALA A 512 -3.90 -42.57 19.63
CA ALA A 512 -3.47 -42.06 18.33
C ALA A 512 -2.66 -40.76 18.42
N LEU A 513 -2.86 -39.97 19.49
CA LEU A 513 -2.30 -38.63 19.65
C LEU A 513 -1.15 -38.58 20.66
N ALA A 514 -1.34 -39.18 21.83
CA ALA A 514 -0.42 -39.07 22.96
C ALA A 514 0.94 -39.72 22.64
N GLY A 515 2.03 -39.05 23.01
CA GLY A 515 3.40 -39.51 22.78
C GLY A 515 3.83 -39.48 21.31
N LYS A 516 3.16 -38.68 20.46
CA LYS A 516 3.45 -38.53 19.03
C LYS A 516 3.92 -37.12 18.70
N VAL A 517 4.68 -37.03 17.60
CA VAL A 517 5.00 -35.77 16.93
C VAL A 517 4.17 -35.69 15.67
N MET A 518 3.32 -34.67 15.59
CA MET A 518 2.66 -34.30 14.33
C MET A 518 3.64 -33.50 13.49
N VAL A 519 3.83 -33.88 12.23
CA VAL A 519 4.58 -33.08 11.25
C VAL A 519 3.61 -32.56 10.21
N SER A 520 3.60 -31.25 10.00
CA SER A 520 2.80 -30.54 9.01
C SER A 520 3.62 -29.42 8.37
N VAL A 521 3.02 -28.71 7.42
CA VAL A 521 3.62 -27.55 6.74
C VAL A 521 2.68 -26.38 6.96
N ILE A 522 3.21 -25.25 7.44
CA ILE A 522 2.41 -24.03 7.60
C ILE A 522 2.15 -23.40 6.22
N ALA A 523 1.20 -22.46 6.15
CA ALA A 523 0.78 -21.84 4.90
C ALA A 523 1.89 -21.08 4.13
N TYR A 524 3.10 -20.93 4.69
CA TYR A 524 4.29 -20.38 4.02
C TYR A 524 5.24 -21.43 3.44
N GLY A 525 4.90 -22.71 3.52
CA GLY A 525 5.77 -23.81 3.09
C GLY A 525 6.82 -24.24 4.13
N ASP A 526 6.88 -23.61 5.30
CA ASP A 526 7.83 -23.99 6.36
C ASP A 526 7.37 -25.25 7.11
N PRO A 527 8.31 -26.11 7.56
CA PRO A 527 7.97 -27.25 8.39
C PRO A 527 7.42 -26.80 9.76
N CYS A 528 6.47 -27.56 10.28
CA CYS A 528 5.90 -27.39 11.60
C CYS A 528 5.80 -28.74 12.30
N THR A 529 6.30 -28.80 13.54
CA THR A 529 6.21 -29.98 14.39
C THR A 529 5.43 -29.65 15.65
N ILE A 530 4.49 -30.51 16.02
CA ILE A 530 3.73 -30.43 17.26
C ILE A 530 3.98 -31.72 18.04
N GLU A 531 4.75 -31.61 19.12
CA GLU A 531 4.97 -32.70 20.07
C GLU A 531 3.79 -32.75 21.05
N ILE A 532 3.17 -33.92 21.17
CA ILE A 532 2.00 -34.16 22.01
C ILE A 532 2.45 -35.06 23.16
N CYS A 533 2.64 -34.47 24.33
CA CYS A 533 3.14 -35.18 25.50
C CYS A 533 2.00 -35.92 26.21
N ASP A 534 2.31 -37.08 26.80
CA ASP A 534 1.37 -37.90 27.57
C ASP A 534 0.85 -37.18 28.83
N ASP A 535 1.57 -36.17 29.32
CA ASP A 535 1.19 -35.37 30.49
C ASP A 535 0.15 -34.27 30.18
N GLY A 536 -0.32 -34.19 28.93
CA GLY A 536 -1.27 -33.18 28.47
C GLY A 536 -0.62 -31.89 27.98
N SER A 537 0.71 -31.80 27.92
CA SER A 537 1.41 -30.63 27.35
C SER A 537 1.60 -30.75 25.83
N LEU A 538 1.73 -29.59 25.17
CA LEU A 538 2.05 -29.46 23.74
C LEU A 538 3.30 -28.59 23.56
N ILE A 539 4.16 -28.99 22.62
CA ILE A 539 5.31 -28.18 22.19
C ILE A 539 5.25 -28.02 20.67
N GLY A 540 5.01 -26.80 20.22
CA GLY A 540 4.97 -26.43 18.81
C GLY A 540 6.28 -25.78 18.39
N LYS A 541 6.83 -26.20 17.25
CA LYS A 541 7.99 -25.56 16.61
C LYS A 541 7.70 -25.37 15.13
N ALA A 542 7.85 -24.16 14.63
CA ALA A 542 7.65 -23.83 13.22
C ALA A 542 8.88 -23.10 12.66
N GLY A 543 9.14 -23.31 11.37
CA GLY A 543 10.32 -22.78 10.67
C GLY A 543 11.48 -23.78 10.63
N TYR A 544 12.39 -23.60 9.67
CA TYR A 544 13.52 -24.50 9.44
C TYR A 544 14.54 -24.52 10.60
N ALA A 545 14.60 -23.44 11.40
CA ALA A 545 15.45 -23.34 12.59
C ALA A 545 14.67 -23.25 13.92
N ALA A 546 13.40 -23.69 13.95
CA ALA A 546 12.49 -23.56 15.11
C ALA A 546 12.41 -22.12 15.64
N GLU A 547 12.18 -21.19 14.73
CA GLU A 547 12.23 -19.74 14.95
C GLU A 547 10.97 -19.23 15.66
N ASP A 548 9.86 -19.96 15.49
CA ASP A 548 8.61 -19.75 16.22
C ASP A 548 8.33 -21.00 17.08
N VAL A 549 8.33 -20.82 18.39
CA VAL A 549 8.09 -21.89 19.37
C VAL A 549 6.97 -21.45 20.30
N ASP A 550 6.03 -22.36 20.54
CA ASP A 550 4.97 -22.15 21.50
C ASP A 550 4.70 -23.39 22.34
N GLN A 551 4.11 -23.17 23.51
CA GLN A 551 3.73 -24.23 24.44
C GLN A 551 2.24 -24.15 24.70
N GLY A 552 1.61 -25.30 24.85
CA GLY A 552 0.18 -25.41 25.05
C GLY A 552 -0.19 -26.62 25.90
N HIS A 553 -1.48 -26.88 25.97
CA HIS A 553 -2.04 -28.05 26.62
C HIS A 553 -3.12 -28.66 25.74
N TRP A 554 -3.35 -29.96 25.91
CA TRP A 554 -4.40 -30.69 25.23
C TRP A 554 -5.15 -31.60 26.21
N TRP A 555 -6.42 -31.88 25.88
CA TRP A 555 -7.26 -32.80 26.62
C TRP A 555 -8.32 -33.41 25.70
N ILE A 556 -9.06 -34.40 26.20
CA ILE A 556 -10.21 -35.00 25.52
C ILE A 556 -11.45 -34.71 26.36
N GLU A 557 -12.48 -34.14 25.74
CA GLU A 557 -13.77 -33.88 26.36
C GLU A 557 -14.89 -34.16 25.36
N GLY A 558 -15.82 -35.05 25.73
CA GLY A 558 -16.96 -35.43 24.88
C GLY A 558 -16.55 -36.06 23.55
N ASP A 559 -15.57 -36.98 23.58
CA ASP A 559 -14.98 -37.65 22.41
C ASP A 559 -14.31 -36.73 21.38
N ARG A 560 -14.13 -35.45 21.71
CA ARG A 560 -13.41 -34.48 20.88
C ARG A 560 -12.06 -34.16 21.47
N TRP A 561 -11.09 -33.90 20.59
CA TRP A 561 -9.77 -33.45 20.98
C TRP A 561 -9.78 -31.93 21.17
N HIS A 562 -9.30 -31.47 22.32
CA HIS A 562 -9.17 -30.05 22.62
C HIS A 562 -7.70 -29.71 22.72
N ARG A 563 -7.30 -28.58 22.14
CA ARG A 563 -5.98 -27.99 22.39
C ARG A 563 -6.05 -26.50 22.57
N GLN A 564 -5.20 -25.99 23.45
CA GLN A 564 -5.01 -24.57 23.68
C GLN A 564 -3.53 -24.27 23.72
N TRP A 565 -3.11 -23.35 22.86
CA TRP A 565 -1.75 -22.83 22.79
C TRP A 565 -1.56 -21.64 23.72
N GLY A 566 -0.33 -21.25 24.02
CA GLY A 566 -0.03 -20.05 24.78
C GLY A 566 -0.16 -18.78 23.94
N ARG A 567 0.27 -18.85 22.67
CA ARG A 567 0.33 -17.72 21.72
C ARG A 567 -0.23 -18.04 20.35
N TRP A 568 0.04 -19.23 19.82
CA TRP A 568 -0.50 -19.71 18.56
C TRP A 568 -2.02 -19.78 18.65
N ALA A 569 -2.71 -19.64 17.52
CA ALA A 569 -4.18 -19.60 17.49
C ALA A 569 -4.81 -18.60 18.49
N TRP A 570 -4.11 -17.50 18.80
CA TRP A 570 -4.52 -16.50 19.82
C TRP A 570 -4.74 -17.06 21.22
N GLY A 571 -4.19 -18.24 21.52
CA GLY A 571 -4.40 -18.94 22.78
C GLY A 571 -5.84 -19.37 23.01
N GLU A 572 -6.62 -19.49 21.93
CA GLU A 572 -7.97 -20.02 22.01
C GLU A 572 -7.97 -21.54 22.06
N THR A 573 -9.01 -22.07 22.70
CA THR A 573 -9.27 -23.51 22.70
C THR A 573 -9.83 -23.90 21.35
N GLY A 574 -9.09 -24.70 20.60
CA GLY A 574 -9.60 -25.39 19.43
C GLY A 574 -10.23 -26.72 19.83
N ILE A 575 -11.37 -27.03 19.24
CA ILE A 575 -12.14 -28.26 19.45
C ILE A 575 -12.17 -29.01 18.13
N TYR A 576 -11.77 -30.29 18.15
CA TYR A 576 -11.58 -31.05 16.93
C TYR A 576 -12.20 -32.45 16.98
N ASP A 577 -12.91 -32.81 15.94
CA ASP A 577 -13.21 -34.20 15.60
C ASP A 577 -12.05 -34.80 14.81
N VAL A 578 -11.71 -36.06 15.07
CA VAL A 578 -10.46 -36.67 14.57
C VAL A 578 -10.73 -37.96 13.81
N ARG A 579 -10.31 -38.02 12.54
CA ARG A 579 -10.36 -39.26 11.75
C ARG A 579 -8.98 -39.77 11.40
N ARG A 580 -8.86 -41.09 11.28
CA ARG A 580 -7.65 -41.77 10.82
C ARG A 580 -7.87 -42.50 9.50
N GLU A 581 -7.10 -42.12 8.48
CA GLU A 581 -7.04 -42.80 7.18
C GLU A 581 -5.64 -43.39 6.99
N GLY A 582 -5.49 -44.69 7.25
CA GLY A 582 -4.17 -45.35 7.22
C GLY A 582 -3.26 -44.78 8.32
N SER A 583 -2.15 -44.15 7.91
CA SER A 583 -1.20 -43.45 8.78
C SER A 583 -1.44 -41.94 8.87
N VAL A 584 -2.48 -41.41 8.23
CA VAL A 584 -2.79 -39.97 8.25
C VAL A 584 -3.88 -39.73 9.27
N ILE A 585 -3.66 -38.77 10.17
CA ILE A 585 -4.72 -38.24 11.03
C ILE A 585 -5.22 -36.92 10.43
N LYS A 586 -6.54 -36.76 10.45
CA LYS A 586 -7.26 -35.60 9.95
C LYS A 586 -8.02 -34.95 11.11
N LEU A 587 -7.90 -33.63 11.24
CA LEU A 587 -8.59 -32.83 12.23
C LEU A 587 -9.71 -32.03 11.55
N PHE A 588 -10.89 -32.04 12.13
CA PHE A 588 -12.05 -31.28 11.66
C PHE A 588 -12.51 -30.31 12.75
N ASP A 589 -12.89 -29.09 12.40
CA ASP A 589 -13.48 -28.14 13.35
C ASP A 589 -14.91 -28.52 13.75
N GLU A 590 -15.52 -27.72 14.63
CA GLU A 590 -16.88 -27.93 15.13
C GLU A 590 -17.96 -27.86 14.04
N ASP A 591 -17.67 -27.21 12.91
CA ASP A 591 -18.54 -27.12 11.75
C ASP A 591 -18.29 -28.27 10.75
N GLY A 592 -17.35 -29.18 11.07
CA GLY A 592 -17.02 -30.36 10.28
C GLY A 592 -16.05 -30.09 9.13
N TRP A 593 -15.39 -28.93 9.07
CA TRP A 593 -14.40 -28.61 8.04
C TRP A 593 -13.02 -29.11 8.41
N LEU A 594 -12.29 -29.65 7.43
CA LEU A 594 -10.91 -30.12 7.63
C LEU A 594 -9.98 -28.94 7.97
N ILE A 595 -9.26 -29.01 9.10
CA ILE A 595 -8.35 -27.97 9.62
C ILE A 595 -6.88 -28.37 9.65
N ASP A 596 -6.57 -29.67 9.86
CA ASP A 596 -5.19 -30.16 9.69
C ASP A 596 -5.12 -31.62 9.23
N ARG A 597 -3.96 -32.00 8.69
CA ARG A 597 -3.59 -33.37 8.31
C ARG A 597 -2.15 -33.57 8.72
N TYR A 598 -1.88 -34.64 9.44
CA TYR A 598 -0.50 -34.96 9.82
C TYR A 598 -0.26 -36.46 9.81
N ILE A 599 1.01 -36.80 9.68
CA ILE A 599 1.51 -38.16 9.80
C ILE A 599 2.17 -38.26 11.18
N PRO A 600 1.60 -39.00 12.14
CA PRO A 600 2.16 -39.12 13.48
C PRO A 600 3.45 -39.93 13.40
N GLN A 601 4.55 -39.32 13.87
CA GLN A 601 5.82 -39.99 14.09
C GLN A 601 5.98 -40.28 15.59
N HIS A 602 6.64 -41.38 15.94
CA HIS A 602 6.90 -41.68 17.34
C HIS A 602 8.06 -40.80 17.83
N ILE A 603 7.92 -40.23 19.03
CA ILE A 603 9.02 -39.55 19.71
C ILE A 603 10.12 -40.62 19.95
N PRO A 604 11.34 -40.46 19.43
CA PRO A 604 12.43 -41.39 19.74
C PRO A 604 12.71 -41.36 21.24
N ASP A 605 12.71 -42.53 21.89
CA ASP A 605 13.11 -42.65 23.28
C ASP A 605 14.58 -42.22 23.45
N GLY A 606 14.81 -41.03 24.02
CA GLY A 606 16.06 -40.70 24.69
C GLY A 606 17.12 -39.89 23.92
N GLU A 607 16.77 -38.76 23.32
CA GLU A 607 17.75 -37.68 23.10
C GLU A 607 17.38 -36.46 23.94
N ALA A 608 18.04 -36.34 25.09
CA ALA A 608 18.23 -35.04 25.71
C ALA A 608 18.95 -34.13 24.71
N HIS A 609 18.41 -32.92 24.53
CA HIS A 609 19.00 -31.84 23.76
C HIS A 609 20.53 -31.76 23.91
N ASP A 610 21.27 -31.93 22.81
CA ASP A 610 22.53 -31.22 22.64
C ASP A 610 22.84 -30.90 21.17
N ALA A 611 23.56 -29.79 21.00
CA ALA A 611 23.67 -28.99 19.79
C ALA A 611 24.47 -29.64 18.65
N THR A 612 24.19 -29.17 17.43
CA THR A 612 25.10 -29.15 16.25
C THR A 612 25.71 -30.47 15.80
N THR A 613 25.21 -31.07 14.71
CA THR A 613 25.97 -31.44 13.48
C THR A 613 25.19 -32.46 12.64
N GLY A 614 25.15 -32.26 11.31
CA GLY A 614 25.00 -33.38 10.36
C GLY A 614 23.84 -33.34 9.38
N LEU A 615 23.81 -32.37 8.44
CA LEU A 615 23.15 -32.54 7.15
C LEU A 615 24.20 -32.43 6.05
N ASN A 616 24.65 -33.58 5.57
CA ASN A 616 25.29 -33.76 4.27
C ASN A 616 24.80 -35.10 3.72
N THR A 617 24.37 -35.09 2.45
CA THR A 617 23.92 -36.23 1.61
C THR A 617 22.54 -36.81 2.03
N THR A 618 21.50 -36.87 1.19
CA THR A 618 21.38 -36.97 -0.28
C THR A 618 20.00 -36.48 -0.73
#